data_AF-A0A8J8KIE2-F1
#
_entry.id   AF-A0A8J8KIE2-F1
#
_cell.length_a   1.000
_cell.length_b   1.000
_cell.length_c   1.000
_cell.angle_alpha   90.00
_cell.angle_beta   90.00
_cell.angle_gamma   90.00
#
_symmetry.space_group_name_H-M   'P 1'
#
loop_
_entity.id
_entity.type
_entity.pdbx_description
1 polymer ?
#
loop_
_entity_poly.entity_id
_entity_poly.type
_entity_poly.pdbx_seq_one_letter_code
_entity_poly.pdbx_strand_id
1 'polypeptide(L)'
;MAHDISDAISEVDRRTLLRAGLGLAAVAVVGTELATGAPASAAPSAEFPWIIDCDSWGARPPSSTIQLTNNTTNKIILHHMAFPNVTDYSREQAVKLAQDCQNLHMDGNGWADTGQHFTVSRGGYVLEGRHRSLERLEAGDHQVVAAHCPGENGNAIGIENEGTYVTEVPPDALLDSLVRLCVAVSQRFGLHAWDIFGHWDFRFTDCPGIEFYKLFPSVRSRVAEAMGTAKADIPARRWPDIWRFVNSPVVQVGQYLLNHHGYTVPIDGAFGSATVAAVGAFQAANGIAVDVDATFTLDTWEALVVDLEKDATGLPVSAVQYMLNRKGWPEVLVTGEFDYVTKKAVQDMQRLHGLDPNGKVDHSTWCAIAGGAVRSAFQY
;
A
#
# COMPACT_ATOMS: atom_id res chain seq x y z
N MET A 1 30.95 -44.45 33.82
CA MET A 1 29.85 -45.25 33.26
C MET A 1 29.52 -44.66 31.91
N ALA A 2 29.63 -45.49 30.89
CA ALA A 2 29.38 -45.15 29.49
C ALA A 2 27.88 -44.97 29.21
N HIS A 3 27.55 -44.06 28.28
CA HIS A 3 26.82 -44.33 27.03
C HIS A 3 26.73 -42.99 26.23
N ASP A 4 27.37 -42.80 25.06
CA ASP A 4 27.07 -43.30 23.69
C ASP A 4 25.87 -42.55 23.03
N ILE A 5 25.82 -42.02 21.79
CA ILE A 5 26.70 -41.97 20.58
C ILE A 5 26.23 -40.81 19.66
N SER A 6 27.23 -40.20 18.98
CA SER A 6 27.34 -39.53 17.66
C SER A 6 26.18 -38.83 16.91
N ASP A 7 26.50 -37.58 16.54
CA ASP A 7 26.59 -37.00 15.19
C ASP A 7 26.13 -37.80 13.97
N ALA A 8 25.46 -37.10 13.04
CA ALA A 8 25.53 -37.34 11.60
C ALA A 8 25.41 -36.02 10.82
N ILE A 9 26.39 -35.76 9.97
CA ILE A 9 26.50 -34.70 8.95
C ILE A 9 26.40 -35.36 7.56
N SER A 10 25.84 -34.63 6.58
CA SER A 10 25.86 -34.81 5.08
C SER A 10 25.21 -36.08 4.50
N GLU A 11 24.74 -36.20 3.26
CA GLU A 11 24.79 -35.43 2.01
C GLU A 11 23.71 -36.02 1.06
N VAL A 12 23.28 -35.23 0.08
CA VAL A 12 22.63 -35.56 -1.22
C VAL A 12 22.52 -37.05 -1.64
N ASP A 13 21.34 -37.52 -2.09
CA ASP A 13 21.08 -37.91 -3.51
C ASP A 13 19.60 -38.31 -3.80
N ARG A 14 19.27 -38.12 -5.08
CA ARG A 14 18.02 -38.30 -5.82
C ARG A 14 17.70 -39.77 -6.12
N ARG A 15 16.44 -39.98 -6.55
CA ARG A 15 15.90 -41.02 -7.48
C ARG A 15 15.55 -42.42 -6.92
N THR A 16 14.25 -42.74 -6.89
CA THR A 16 13.52 -43.68 -7.81
C THR A 16 12.41 -44.49 -7.12
N LEU A 17 11.18 -44.48 -7.67
CA LEU A 17 10.24 -45.61 -7.95
C LEU A 17 8.82 -45.04 -8.20
N LEU A 18 8.29 -44.87 -9.43
CA LEU A 18 7.67 -45.86 -10.37
C LEU A 18 6.54 -46.68 -9.69
N ARG A 19 5.34 -46.96 -10.23
CA ARG A 19 4.61 -46.77 -11.51
C ARG A 19 3.18 -47.32 -11.30
N ALA A 20 2.16 -46.79 -11.99
CA ALA A 20 1.01 -47.50 -12.61
C ALA A 20 0.01 -46.44 -13.13
N GLY A 21 -0.57 -46.49 -14.34
CA GLY A 21 -0.58 -47.47 -15.42
C GLY A 21 -1.14 -46.84 -16.71
N LEU A 22 -0.85 -47.47 -17.84
CA LEU A 22 -1.19 -47.02 -19.20
C LEU A 22 -2.66 -47.21 -19.55
N GLY A 23 -3.20 -46.27 -20.34
CA GLY A 23 -4.32 -46.47 -21.25
C GLY A 23 -3.99 -45.82 -22.60
N LEU A 24 -3.71 -46.64 -23.61
CA LEU A 24 -3.46 -46.25 -25.00
C LEU A 24 -4.79 -45.94 -25.71
N ALA A 25 -4.97 -44.71 -26.18
CA ALA A 25 -5.93 -44.38 -27.23
C ALA A 25 -5.17 -43.64 -28.34
N ALA A 26 -5.00 -44.31 -29.47
CA ALA A 26 -4.48 -43.71 -30.69
C ALA A 26 -5.61 -42.86 -31.31
N VAL A 27 -5.47 -41.53 -31.25
CA VAL A 27 -6.29 -40.61 -32.05
C VAL A 27 -5.39 -40.04 -33.12
N ALA A 28 -5.63 -40.43 -34.37
CA ALA A 28 -5.07 -39.76 -35.53
C ALA A 28 -5.74 -38.38 -35.63
N VAL A 29 -5.03 -37.34 -35.19
CA VAL A 29 -5.46 -35.95 -35.43
C VAL A 29 -4.88 -35.52 -36.77
N VAL A 30 -5.77 -35.42 -37.75
CA VAL A 30 -5.53 -34.77 -39.03
C VAL A 30 -5.10 -33.33 -38.75
N GLY A 31 -3.97 -32.93 -39.33
CA GLY A 31 -3.44 -31.59 -39.19
C GLY A 31 -4.44 -30.54 -39.63
N THR A 32 -4.90 -29.73 -38.68
CA THR A 32 -5.28 -28.35 -38.93
C THR A 32 -4.17 -27.50 -38.34
N GLU A 33 -3.39 -26.83 -39.18
CA GLU A 33 -2.61 -25.67 -38.76
C GLU A 33 -3.62 -24.67 -38.18
N LEU A 34 -3.76 -24.68 -36.86
CA LEU A 34 -4.25 -23.51 -36.14
C LEU A 34 -3.16 -22.48 -36.32
N ALA A 35 -3.37 -21.56 -37.26
CA ALA A 35 -2.67 -20.30 -37.28
C ALA A 35 -2.94 -19.66 -35.92
N THR A 36 -2.00 -19.83 -34.99
CA THR A 36 -1.91 -19.01 -33.79
C THR A 36 -1.62 -17.62 -34.31
N GLY A 37 -2.68 -16.83 -34.53
CA GLY A 37 -2.52 -15.42 -34.82
C GLY A 37 -1.62 -14.85 -33.74
N ALA A 38 -0.53 -14.19 -34.15
CA ALA A 38 0.27 -13.42 -33.21
C ALA A 38 -0.70 -12.54 -32.41
N PRO A 39 -0.54 -12.44 -31.08
CA PRO A 39 -1.39 -11.54 -30.31
C PRO A 39 -1.33 -10.17 -30.99
N ALA A 40 -2.50 -9.65 -31.36
CA ALA A 40 -2.58 -8.34 -31.96
C ALA A 40 -2.07 -7.34 -30.91
N SER A 41 -0.88 -6.80 -31.13
CA SER A 41 -0.33 -5.75 -30.29
C SER A 41 -1.30 -4.58 -30.34
N ALA A 42 -1.78 -4.16 -29.18
CA ALA A 42 -2.58 -2.96 -29.06
C ALA A 42 -1.70 -1.76 -29.44
N ALA A 43 -2.28 -0.78 -30.16
CA ALA A 43 -1.57 0.46 -30.41
C ALA A 43 -1.33 1.18 -29.07
N PRO A 44 -0.20 1.90 -28.90
CA PRO A 44 0.05 2.67 -27.70
C PRO A 44 -1.06 3.66 -27.40
N SER A 45 -1.26 3.92 -26.10
CA SER A 45 -2.25 4.89 -25.62
C SER A 45 -2.06 6.26 -26.28
N ALA A 46 -3.12 6.77 -26.92
CA ALA A 46 -3.12 8.12 -27.48
C ALA A 46 -3.24 9.20 -26.37
N GLU A 47 -3.88 8.86 -25.25
CA GLU A 47 -4.16 9.79 -24.17
C GLU A 47 -3.03 9.84 -23.12
N PHE A 48 -2.41 8.69 -22.86
CA PHE A 48 -1.26 8.54 -21.97
C PHE A 48 -0.05 7.94 -22.70
N PRO A 49 0.46 8.59 -23.77
CA PRO A 49 1.55 8.06 -24.59
C PRO A 49 2.90 7.96 -23.86
N TRP A 50 2.96 8.47 -22.63
CA TRP A 50 4.11 8.46 -21.74
C TRP A 50 4.11 7.26 -20.78
N ILE A 51 3.04 6.46 -20.76
CA ILE A 51 3.00 5.17 -20.06
C ILE A 51 3.41 4.09 -21.06
N ILE A 52 4.44 3.31 -20.72
CA ILE A 52 4.87 2.16 -21.51
C ILE A 52 3.91 1.01 -21.19
N ASP A 53 3.04 0.65 -22.14
CA ASP A 53 2.08 -0.45 -21.99
C ASP A 53 2.76 -1.83 -21.96
N CYS A 54 2.02 -2.84 -21.51
CA CYS A 54 2.49 -4.23 -21.41
C CYS A 54 3.10 -4.76 -22.72
N ASP A 55 2.48 -4.48 -23.86
CA ASP A 55 3.00 -4.93 -25.16
C ASP A 55 4.37 -4.26 -25.48
N SER A 56 4.48 -2.97 -25.20
CA SER A 56 5.64 -2.13 -25.53
C SER A 56 6.88 -2.43 -24.69
N TRP A 57 6.72 -2.86 -23.42
CA TRP A 57 7.86 -3.33 -22.62
C TRP A 57 8.11 -4.83 -22.73
N GLY A 58 7.28 -5.55 -23.49
CA GLY A 58 7.45 -6.98 -23.75
C GLY A 58 7.00 -7.86 -22.59
N ALA A 59 5.88 -7.52 -21.96
CA ALA A 59 5.24 -8.33 -20.94
C ALA A 59 4.92 -9.72 -21.47
N ARG A 60 5.12 -10.74 -20.62
CA ARG A 60 4.59 -12.07 -20.93
C ARG A 60 3.07 -12.09 -20.70
N PRO A 61 2.31 -12.94 -21.42
CA PRO A 61 0.87 -13.05 -21.21
C PRO A 61 0.53 -13.43 -19.76
N PRO A 62 -0.57 -12.90 -19.18
CA PRO A 62 -1.04 -13.34 -17.87
C PRO A 62 -1.28 -14.85 -17.82
N SER A 63 -0.95 -15.50 -16.70
CA SER A 63 -1.16 -16.93 -16.49
C SER A 63 -2.62 -17.31 -16.24
N SER A 64 -3.48 -16.31 -15.95
CA SER A 64 -4.93 -16.46 -15.86
C SER A 64 -5.63 -15.12 -16.17
N THR A 65 -6.96 -15.16 -16.35
CA THR A 65 -7.76 -13.97 -16.69
C THR A 65 -7.65 -12.86 -15.65
N ILE A 66 -7.28 -11.65 -16.10
CA ILE A 66 -7.30 -10.45 -15.28
C ILE A 66 -8.75 -10.03 -14.99
N GLN A 67 -9.09 -10.02 -13.70
CA GLN A 67 -10.41 -9.65 -13.21
C GLN A 67 -10.56 -8.13 -13.11
N LEU A 68 -11.77 -7.63 -13.34
CA LEU A 68 -12.16 -6.25 -13.04
C LEU A 68 -12.98 -6.23 -11.75
N THR A 69 -12.84 -5.15 -10.99
CA THR A 69 -13.64 -4.92 -9.78
C THR A 69 -14.93 -4.18 -10.12
N ASN A 70 -16.01 -4.47 -9.39
CA ASN A 70 -17.22 -3.64 -9.37
C ASN A 70 -17.21 -2.64 -8.20
N ASN A 71 -16.20 -2.70 -7.33
CA ASN A 71 -16.08 -1.77 -6.22
C ASN A 71 -15.65 -0.39 -6.74
N THR A 72 -15.99 0.65 -6.00
CA THR A 72 -15.50 2.00 -6.26
C THR A 72 -14.01 2.09 -5.94
N THR A 73 -13.20 2.48 -6.92
CA THR A 73 -11.82 2.91 -6.69
C THR A 73 -11.85 4.16 -5.82
N ASN A 74 -11.22 4.13 -4.64
CA ASN A 74 -11.36 5.20 -3.65
C ASN A 74 -10.02 5.73 -3.11
N LYS A 75 -8.88 5.18 -3.54
CA LYS A 75 -7.56 5.60 -3.08
C LYS A 75 -6.44 5.18 -4.03
N ILE A 76 -5.29 5.83 -3.86
CA ILE A 76 -4.00 5.40 -4.41
C ILE A 76 -3.16 4.88 -3.25
N ILE A 77 -2.52 3.72 -3.42
CA ILE A 77 -1.54 3.19 -2.47
C ILE A 77 -0.17 3.19 -3.14
N LEU A 78 0.76 3.94 -2.54
CA LEU A 78 2.14 4.05 -3.00
C LEU A 78 3.02 3.01 -2.30
N HIS A 79 3.89 2.41 -3.09
CA HIS A 79 4.83 1.37 -2.67
C HIS A 79 6.26 1.71 -3.08
N HIS A 80 7.24 1.17 -2.37
CA HIS A 80 8.54 0.87 -2.97
C HIS A 80 8.54 -0.59 -3.44
N MET A 81 9.40 -0.90 -4.41
CA MET A 81 9.47 -2.27 -4.96
C MET A 81 10.30 -3.24 -4.12
N ALA A 82 11.11 -2.74 -3.18
CA ALA A 82 12.11 -3.52 -2.45
C ALA A 82 13.17 -4.17 -3.36
N PHE A 83 13.40 -3.59 -4.54
CA PHE A 83 14.54 -3.91 -5.40
C PHE A 83 15.74 -3.03 -5.03
N PRO A 84 16.99 -3.45 -5.33
CA PRO A 84 18.17 -2.61 -5.12
C PRO A 84 18.05 -1.28 -5.85
N ASN A 85 18.52 -0.21 -5.20
CA ASN A 85 18.63 1.11 -5.84
C ASN A 85 19.76 1.09 -6.87
N VAL A 86 19.41 1.12 -8.15
CA VAL A 86 20.37 1.21 -9.26
C VAL A 86 20.66 2.66 -9.64
N THR A 87 21.80 2.86 -10.30
CA THR A 87 22.23 4.16 -10.87
C THR A 87 22.08 4.21 -12.39
N ASP A 88 21.60 3.13 -13.02
CA ASP A 88 21.19 3.13 -14.42
C ASP A 88 19.75 3.65 -14.51
N TYR A 89 19.60 4.87 -15.02
CA TYR A 89 18.32 5.56 -15.15
C TYR A 89 17.71 5.43 -16.56
N SER A 90 18.18 4.46 -17.35
CA SER A 90 17.73 4.27 -18.73
C SER A 90 16.32 3.67 -18.83
N ARG A 91 15.72 3.81 -20.02
CA ARG A 91 14.44 3.15 -20.34
C ARG A 91 14.61 1.64 -20.34
N GLU A 92 15.75 1.16 -20.83
CA GLU A 92 16.10 -0.26 -20.91
C GLU A 92 16.14 -0.88 -19.51
N GLN A 93 16.72 -0.18 -18.53
CA GLN A 93 16.72 -0.63 -17.14
C GLN A 93 15.30 -0.67 -16.54
N ALA A 94 14.46 0.33 -16.84
CA ALA A 94 13.07 0.36 -16.39
C ALA A 94 12.25 -0.82 -16.96
N VAL A 95 12.44 -1.14 -18.24
CA VAL A 95 11.82 -2.32 -18.89
C VAL A 95 12.33 -3.61 -18.26
N LYS A 96 13.64 -3.72 -18.03
CA LYS A 96 14.23 -4.89 -17.37
C LYS A 96 13.63 -5.11 -15.98
N LEU A 97 13.50 -4.04 -15.18
CA LEU A 97 12.87 -4.10 -13.86
C LEU A 97 11.43 -4.63 -13.94
N ALA A 98 10.62 -4.13 -14.88
CA ALA A 98 9.24 -4.60 -15.05
C ALA A 98 9.19 -6.09 -15.40
N GLN A 99 10.08 -6.58 -16.26
CA GLN A 99 10.21 -7.99 -16.60
C GLN A 99 10.66 -8.84 -15.39
N ASP A 100 11.68 -8.39 -14.64
CA ASP A 100 12.15 -9.08 -13.43
C ASP A 100 11.02 -9.19 -12.38
N CYS A 101 10.28 -8.09 -12.18
CA CYS A 101 9.13 -8.03 -11.27
C CYS A 101 8.00 -8.97 -11.72
N GLN A 102 7.65 -8.97 -13.00
CA GLN A 102 6.62 -9.86 -13.54
C GLN A 102 7.03 -11.33 -13.37
N ASN A 103 8.28 -11.69 -13.66
CA ASN A 103 8.78 -13.05 -13.48
C ASN A 103 8.75 -13.48 -12.01
N LEU A 104 9.20 -12.62 -11.09
CA LEU A 104 9.11 -12.89 -9.66
C LEU A 104 7.67 -13.13 -9.20
N HIS A 105 6.74 -12.29 -9.64
CA HIS A 105 5.34 -12.39 -9.25
C HIS A 105 4.63 -13.62 -9.85
N MET A 106 4.91 -13.97 -11.10
CA MET A 106 4.28 -15.12 -11.75
C MET A 106 4.93 -16.44 -11.36
N ASP A 107 6.27 -16.52 -11.44
CA ASP A 107 7.00 -17.78 -11.22
C ASP A 107 7.28 -18.02 -9.73
N GLY A 108 7.47 -16.95 -8.95
CA GLY A 108 7.74 -17.02 -7.51
C GLY A 108 6.47 -17.01 -6.65
N ASN A 109 5.58 -16.03 -6.87
CA ASN A 109 4.37 -15.88 -6.04
C ASN A 109 3.15 -16.65 -6.57
N GLY A 110 3.21 -17.14 -7.82
CA GLY A 110 2.09 -17.83 -8.47
C GLY A 110 0.93 -16.90 -8.86
N TRP A 111 1.17 -15.60 -8.97
CA TRP A 111 0.14 -14.63 -9.37
C TRP A 111 -0.14 -14.70 -10.86
N ALA A 112 -1.32 -14.21 -11.26
CA ALA A 112 -1.72 -14.15 -12.67
C ALA A 112 -0.76 -13.32 -13.52
N ASP A 113 -0.17 -12.29 -12.90
CA ASP A 113 0.65 -11.26 -13.51
C ASP A 113 1.29 -10.44 -12.37
N THR A 114 2.04 -9.38 -12.69
CA THR A 114 2.58 -8.46 -11.69
C THR A 114 1.49 -7.87 -10.78
N GLY A 115 1.84 -7.58 -9.52
CA GLY A 115 0.87 -7.29 -8.46
C GLY A 115 0.30 -5.88 -8.46
N GLN A 116 0.99 -4.92 -9.06
CA GLN A 116 0.63 -3.50 -9.08
C GLN A 116 -0.03 -3.08 -10.38
N HIS A 117 -0.72 -1.94 -10.37
CA HIS A 117 -1.31 -1.36 -11.57
C HIS A 117 -0.24 -0.69 -12.44
N PHE A 118 0.68 0.04 -11.80
CA PHE A 118 1.72 0.81 -12.48
C PHE A 118 3.03 0.75 -11.72
N THR A 119 4.13 0.89 -12.46
CA THR A 119 5.48 1.06 -11.92
C THR A 119 6.06 2.40 -12.37
N VAL A 120 6.74 3.11 -11.47
CA VAL A 120 7.57 4.28 -11.80
C VAL A 120 9.03 3.95 -11.52
N SER A 121 9.85 3.98 -12.56
CA SER A 121 11.29 3.70 -12.44
C SER A 121 12.05 4.87 -11.82
N ARG A 122 13.25 4.62 -11.31
CA ARG A 122 14.17 5.64 -10.79
C ARG A 122 14.54 6.69 -11.84
N GLY A 123 14.50 6.32 -13.12
CA GLY A 123 14.69 7.22 -14.26
C GLY A 123 13.45 8.01 -14.67
N GLY A 124 12.30 7.84 -14.00
CA GLY A 124 11.05 8.53 -14.32
C GLY A 124 10.23 7.89 -15.44
N TYR A 125 10.52 6.64 -15.83
CA TYR A 125 9.68 5.94 -16.80
C TYR A 125 8.48 5.33 -16.08
N VAL A 126 7.28 5.58 -16.60
CA VAL A 126 6.04 4.97 -16.10
C VAL A 126 5.69 3.78 -16.97
N LEU A 127 5.43 2.63 -16.35
CA LEU A 127 5.09 1.39 -17.03
C LEU A 127 3.74 0.88 -16.52
N GLU A 128 2.92 0.38 -17.44
CA GLU A 128 1.79 -0.48 -17.08
C GLU A 128 2.34 -1.73 -16.39
N GLY A 129 1.82 -2.02 -15.20
CA GLY A 129 2.12 -3.22 -14.46
C GLY A 129 1.20 -4.35 -14.88
N ARG A 130 0.15 -4.57 -14.10
CA ARG A 130 -0.82 -5.63 -14.33
C ARG A 130 -1.61 -5.33 -15.59
N HIS A 131 -1.68 -6.29 -16.51
CA HIS A 131 -2.35 -6.13 -17.81
C HIS A 131 -3.75 -5.54 -17.65
N ARG A 132 -4.11 -4.68 -18.60
CA ARG A 132 -5.36 -3.90 -18.67
C ARG A 132 -5.41 -2.72 -17.71
N SER A 133 -4.41 -2.47 -16.87
CA SER A 133 -4.41 -1.29 -15.99
C SER A 133 -4.43 0.01 -16.79
N LEU A 134 -3.73 0.07 -17.93
CA LEU A 134 -3.75 1.26 -18.79
C LEU A 134 -5.09 1.41 -19.51
N GLU A 135 -5.62 0.32 -20.07
CA GLU A 135 -6.98 0.26 -20.64
C GLU A 135 -8.03 0.81 -19.64
N ARG A 136 -7.95 0.38 -18.38
CA ARG A 136 -8.88 0.80 -17.33
C ARG A 136 -8.66 2.25 -16.89
N LEU A 137 -7.43 2.74 -16.90
CA LEU A 137 -7.14 4.15 -16.63
C LEU A 137 -7.73 5.06 -17.72
N GLU A 138 -7.67 4.67 -19.00
CA GLU A 138 -8.31 5.41 -20.10
C GLU A 138 -9.84 5.41 -19.97
N ALA A 139 -10.42 4.26 -19.63
CA ALA A 139 -11.87 4.14 -19.46
C ALA A 139 -12.42 4.94 -18.25
N GLY A 140 -11.67 5.01 -17.15
CA GLY A 140 -12.01 5.80 -15.96
C GLY A 140 -13.22 5.31 -15.15
N ASP A 141 -13.60 4.05 -15.29
CA ASP A 141 -14.81 3.46 -14.69
C ASP A 141 -14.50 2.39 -13.61
N HIS A 142 -13.76 1.34 -13.96
CA HIS A 142 -13.47 0.18 -13.12
C HIS A 142 -12.00 -0.19 -13.22
N GLN A 143 -11.30 -0.34 -12.10
CA GLN A 143 -9.92 -0.84 -12.09
C GLN A 143 -9.84 -2.36 -12.25
N VAL A 144 -8.63 -2.85 -12.52
CA VAL A 144 -8.33 -4.29 -12.41
C VAL A 144 -8.27 -4.70 -10.94
N VAL A 145 -8.57 -5.95 -10.62
CA VAL A 145 -8.25 -6.50 -9.30
C VAL A 145 -6.76 -6.84 -9.28
N ALA A 146 -6.01 -6.08 -8.49
CA ALA A 146 -4.56 -6.21 -8.37
C ALA A 146 -4.15 -7.20 -7.26
N ALA A 147 -2.86 -7.24 -6.90
CA ALA A 147 -2.33 -8.10 -5.83
C ALA A 147 -1.39 -7.37 -4.85
N HIS A 148 -1.25 -6.05 -4.96
CA HIS A 148 -0.27 -5.26 -4.21
C HIS A 148 -0.60 -5.06 -2.72
N CYS A 149 -1.87 -5.07 -2.32
CA CYS A 149 -2.29 -4.79 -0.94
C CYS A 149 -3.55 -5.62 -0.62
N PRO A 150 -3.41 -6.81 0.00
CA PRO A 150 -4.57 -7.65 0.28
C PRO A 150 -5.50 -6.96 1.28
N GLY A 151 -6.80 -6.98 0.97
CA GLY A 151 -7.81 -6.14 1.58
C GLY A 151 -8.10 -4.85 0.80
N GLU A 152 -7.23 -4.44 -0.13
CA GLU A 152 -7.40 -3.20 -0.91
C GLU A 152 -7.29 -3.40 -2.41
N ASN A 153 -6.91 -4.61 -2.86
CA ASN A 153 -6.70 -4.97 -4.27
C ASN A 153 -7.89 -4.68 -5.21
N GLY A 154 -9.10 -4.56 -4.68
CA GLY A 154 -10.30 -4.21 -5.45
C GLY A 154 -10.76 -2.76 -5.29
N ASN A 155 -10.13 -1.97 -4.40
CA ASN A 155 -10.56 -0.60 -4.04
C ASN A 155 -9.47 0.46 -4.30
N ALA A 156 -8.20 0.05 -4.43
CA ALA A 156 -7.06 0.95 -4.51
C ALA A 156 -6.20 0.74 -5.76
N ILE A 157 -5.76 1.83 -6.37
CA ILE A 157 -4.72 1.81 -7.39
C ILE A 157 -3.34 1.72 -6.72
N GLY A 158 -2.69 0.57 -6.79
CA GLY A 158 -1.30 0.38 -6.38
C GLY A 158 -0.29 0.87 -7.40
N ILE A 159 0.62 1.77 -6.97
CA ILE A 159 1.74 2.27 -7.76
C ILE A 159 3.06 1.88 -7.06
N GLU A 160 3.88 1.12 -7.76
CA GLU A 160 5.19 0.68 -7.31
C GLU A 160 6.29 1.63 -7.76
N ASN A 161 7.15 2.07 -6.84
CA ASN A 161 8.26 2.96 -7.13
C ASN A 161 9.57 2.17 -7.02
N GLU A 162 10.36 2.14 -8.09
CA GLU A 162 11.58 1.33 -8.18
C GLU A 162 12.55 1.67 -7.06
N GLY A 163 12.90 0.68 -6.26
CA GLY A 163 13.94 0.79 -5.25
C GLY A 163 13.49 0.41 -3.85
N THR A 164 14.33 0.77 -2.88
CA THR A 164 14.10 0.58 -1.44
C THR A 164 14.40 1.88 -0.71
N TYR A 165 13.40 2.45 -0.03
CA TYR A 165 13.46 3.81 0.51
C TYR A 165 13.36 3.90 2.04
N VAL A 166 14.04 2.98 2.71
CA VAL A 166 14.16 2.98 4.19
C VAL A 166 15.27 3.90 4.68
N THR A 167 16.30 4.13 3.87
CA THR A 167 17.48 4.97 4.20
C THR A 167 17.88 5.93 3.07
N GLU A 168 17.13 5.95 1.98
CA GLU A 168 17.37 6.77 0.79
C GLU A 168 16.02 7.34 0.32
N VAL A 169 16.02 8.52 -0.28
CA VAL A 169 14.84 9.12 -0.92
C VAL A 169 14.75 8.74 -2.40
N PRO A 170 13.54 8.64 -2.99
CA PRO A 170 13.40 8.48 -4.43
C PRO A 170 14.02 9.64 -5.22
N PRO A 171 14.61 9.39 -6.41
CA PRO A 171 15.11 10.46 -7.28
C PRO A 171 14.00 11.40 -7.75
N ASP A 172 14.35 12.65 -8.05
CA ASP A 172 13.39 13.67 -8.50
C ASP A 172 12.65 13.25 -9.77
N ALA A 173 13.32 12.63 -10.75
CA ALA A 173 12.70 12.14 -11.98
C ALA A 173 11.57 11.12 -11.72
N LEU A 174 11.75 10.25 -10.73
CA LEU A 174 10.73 9.32 -10.27
C LEU A 174 9.59 10.08 -9.59
N LEU A 175 9.89 10.98 -8.64
CA LEU A 175 8.87 11.75 -7.93
C LEU A 175 8.01 12.61 -8.88
N ASP A 176 8.62 13.22 -9.89
CA ASP A 176 7.92 14.03 -10.89
C ASP A 176 6.94 13.19 -11.71
N SER A 177 7.39 12.01 -12.14
CA SER A 177 6.59 11.07 -12.93
C SER A 177 5.49 10.42 -12.09
N LEU A 178 5.78 10.13 -10.82
CA LEU A 178 4.80 9.68 -9.84
C LEU A 178 3.69 10.72 -9.64
N VAL A 179 4.04 12.00 -9.43
CA VAL A 179 3.05 13.07 -9.30
C VAL A 179 2.18 13.16 -10.55
N ARG A 180 2.78 13.13 -11.74
CA ARG A 180 2.04 13.11 -13.02
C ARG A 180 1.06 11.93 -13.10
N LEU A 181 1.50 10.74 -12.70
CA LEU A 181 0.66 9.55 -12.70
C LEU A 181 -0.47 9.66 -11.67
N CYS A 182 -0.19 10.11 -10.45
CA CYS A 182 -1.21 10.34 -9.43
C CYS A 182 -2.27 11.35 -9.88
N VAL A 183 -1.89 12.42 -10.59
CA VAL A 183 -2.84 13.37 -11.20
C VAL A 183 -3.74 12.67 -12.22
N ALA A 184 -3.16 11.90 -13.15
CA ALA A 184 -3.93 11.18 -14.17
C ALA A 184 -4.92 10.18 -13.56
N VAL A 185 -4.47 9.38 -12.59
CA VAL A 185 -5.31 8.43 -11.84
C VAL A 185 -6.42 9.17 -11.08
N SER A 186 -6.08 10.27 -10.41
CA SER A 186 -7.05 11.06 -9.64
C SER A 186 -8.13 11.67 -10.52
N GLN A 187 -7.76 12.23 -11.68
CA GLN A 187 -8.72 12.77 -12.64
C GLN A 187 -9.65 11.71 -13.22
N ARG A 188 -9.14 10.50 -13.47
CA ARG A 188 -9.92 9.41 -14.08
C ARG A 188 -10.87 8.74 -13.11
N PHE A 189 -10.44 8.51 -11.88
CA PHE A 189 -11.24 7.81 -10.87
C PHE A 189 -11.95 8.75 -9.89
N GLY A 190 -11.87 10.07 -10.09
CA GLY A 190 -12.51 11.05 -9.21
C GLY A 190 -11.91 11.08 -7.80
N LEU A 191 -10.61 10.79 -7.69
CA LEU A 191 -9.88 10.84 -6.42
C LEU A 191 -9.31 12.23 -6.17
N HIS A 192 -8.90 12.48 -4.94
CA HIS A 192 -8.24 13.71 -4.55
C HIS A 192 -6.82 13.44 -4.07
N ALA A 193 -6.02 14.49 -3.99
CA ALA A 193 -4.65 14.40 -3.47
C ALA A 193 -4.58 13.86 -2.02
N TRP A 194 -5.63 14.03 -1.20
CA TRP A 194 -5.69 13.46 0.15
C TRP A 194 -6.02 11.96 0.18
N ASP A 195 -6.41 11.35 -0.94
CA ASP A 195 -6.71 9.92 -1.06
C ASP A 195 -5.46 9.08 -1.43
N ILE A 196 -4.26 9.68 -1.32
CA ILE A 196 -2.97 9.03 -1.57
C ILE A 196 -2.40 8.54 -0.24
N PHE A 197 -2.19 7.23 -0.09
CA PHE A 197 -1.71 6.58 1.14
C PHE A 197 -0.52 5.66 0.88
N GLY A 198 0.14 5.22 1.94
CA GLY A 198 1.29 4.30 1.88
C GLY A 198 0.86 2.87 2.15
N HIS A 199 1.61 1.89 1.65
CA HIS A 199 1.28 0.48 1.86
C HIS A 199 1.15 0.10 3.33
N TRP A 200 2.05 0.58 4.19
CA TRP A 200 2.02 0.30 5.62
C TRP A 200 0.80 0.86 6.38
N ASP A 201 0.00 1.73 5.77
CA ASP A 201 -1.23 2.24 6.39
C ASP A 201 -2.28 1.11 6.39
N PHE A 202 -2.16 0.16 5.46
CA PHE A 202 -3.07 -0.98 5.26
C PHE A 202 -2.42 -2.36 5.45
N ARG A 203 -1.08 -2.45 5.50
CA ARG A 203 -0.35 -3.71 5.68
C ARG A 203 0.74 -3.62 6.73
N PHE A 204 1.04 -4.74 7.39
CA PHE A 204 2.22 -4.86 8.23
C PHE A 204 3.47 -5.06 7.35
N THR A 205 4.13 -3.96 6.99
CA THR A 205 5.28 -3.90 6.09
C THR A 205 6.09 -2.62 6.35
N ASP A 206 7.36 -2.60 5.93
CA ASP A 206 8.18 -1.39 5.91
C ASP A 206 7.94 -0.54 4.64
N CYS A 207 7.24 -1.07 3.64
CA CYS A 207 6.85 -0.38 2.41
C CYS A 207 5.85 0.76 2.73
N PRO A 208 6.03 2.00 2.21
CA PRO A 208 6.89 2.41 1.09
C PRO A 208 8.32 2.81 1.49
N GLY A 209 8.73 2.57 2.72
CA GLY A 209 10.00 3.01 3.28
C GLY A 209 9.85 4.40 3.91
N ILE A 210 10.44 4.57 5.10
CA ILE A 210 10.26 5.79 5.89
C ILE A 210 10.75 7.06 5.18
N GLU A 211 11.85 7.00 4.45
CA GLU A 211 12.39 8.18 3.77
C GLU A 211 11.49 8.61 2.61
N PHE A 212 10.86 7.65 1.90
CA PHE A 212 9.84 8.00 0.91
C PHE A 212 8.54 8.48 1.58
N TYR A 213 8.10 7.85 2.67
CA TYR A 213 6.87 8.26 3.34
C TYR A 213 6.90 9.71 3.85
N LYS A 214 8.06 10.19 4.32
CA LYS A 214 8.27 11.59 4.71
C LYS A 214 7.98 12.58 3.56
N LEU A 215 8.03 12.14 2.31
CA LEU A 215 7.73 12.98 1.14
C LEU A 215 6.23 13.05 0.80
N PHE A 216 5.37 12.27 1.46
CA PHE A 216 3.95 12.20 1.12
C PHE A 216 3.22 13.55 1.24
N PRO A 217 3.46 14.38 2.28
CA PRO A 217 2.92 15.74 2.31
C PRO A 217 3.27 16.57 1.05
N SER A 218 4.50 16.45 0.56
CA SER A 218 4.95 17.12 -0.67
C SER A 218 4.28 16.52 -1.91
N VAL A 219 4.25 15.19 -2.06
CA VAL A 219 3.56 14.52 -3.17
C VAL A 219 2.09 14.93 -3.24
N ARG A 220 1.37 14.90 -2.11
CA ARG A 220 -0.03 15.32 -2.02
C ARG A 220 -0.20 16.81 -2.38
N SER A 221 0.70 17.68 -1.91
CA SER A 221 0.70 19.11 -2.27
C SER A 221 0.85 19.32 -3.78
N ARG A 222 1.85 18.67 -4.39
CA ARG A 222 2.12 18.78 -5.83
C ARG A 222 0.97 18.25 -6.69
N VAL A 223 0.32 17.15 -6.27
CA VAL A 223 -0.87 16.64 -6.96
C VAL A 223 -2.04 17.62 -6.83
N ALA A 224 -2.29 18.17 -5.65
CA ALA A 224 -3.38 19.11 -5.43
C ALA A 224 -3.18 20.41 -6.21
N GLU A 225 -1.95 20.93 -6.26
CA GLU A 225 -1.57 22.09 -7.08
C GLU A 225 -1.79 21.82 -8.57
N ALA A 226 -1.31 20.67 -9.06
CA ALA A 226 -1.48 20.28 -10.47
C ALA A 226 -2.94 20.04 -10.87
N MET A 227 -3.79 19.63 -9.91
CA MET A 227 -5.24 19.51 -10.11
C MET A 227 -5.99 20.84 -9.96
N GLY A 228 -5.31 21.93 -9.58
CA GLY A 228 -5.93 23.24 -9.35
C GLY A 228 -6.83 23.28 -8.12
N THR A 229 -6.63 22.36 -7.17
CA THR A 229 -7.45 22.27 -5.96
C THR A 229 -7.18 23.43 -5.03
N ALA A 230 -8.20 24.22 -4.67
CA ALA A 230 -8.04 25.29 -3.71
C ALA A 230 -7.88 24.73 -2.30
N LYS A 231 -7.00 25.33 -1.48
CA LYS A 231 -6.74 24.89 -0.10
C LYS A 231 -8.00 24.88 0.78
N ALA A 232 -8.99 25.71 0.46
CA ALA A 232 -10.28 25.74 1.15
C ALA A 232 -11.13 24.48 0.92
N ASP A 233 -10.97 23.82 -0.23
CA ASP A 233 -11.73 22.64 -0.64
C ASP A 233 -11.15 21.35 -0.05
N ILE A 234 -9.90 21.39 0.43
CA ILE A 234 -9.25 20.27 1.10
C ILE A 234 -9.96 20.02 2.44
N PRO A 235 -10.36 18.79 2.79
CA PRO A 235 -10.98 18.52 4.10
C PRO A 235 -10.00 18.79 5.24
N ALA A 236 -10.52 19.11 6.42
CA ALA A 236 -9.66 19.33 7.60
C ALA A 236 -8.78 18.10 7.87
N ARG A 237 -9.38 16.91 7.78
CA ARG A 237 -8.75 15.60 7.97
C ARG A 237 -9.33 14.59 6.98
N ARG A 238 -8.45 13.76 6.42
CA ARG A 238 -8.78 12.53 5.68
C ARG A 238 -8.06 11.37 6.38
N TRP A 239 -8.80 10.61 7.18
CA TRP A 239 -8.31 9.40 7.84
C TRP A 239 -8.22 8.24 6.84
N PRO A 240 -7.39 7.21 7.07
CA PRO A 240 -7.50 5.97 6.31
C PRO A 240 -8.77 5.20 6.72
N ASP A 241 -9.50 4.69 5.73
CA ASP A 241 -10.63 3.78 5.97
C ASP A 241 -10.09 2.37 6.23
N ILE A 242 -10.19 1.91 7.48
CA ILE A 242 -9.62 0.65 7.93
C ILE A 242 -10.74 -0.33 8.24
N TRP A 243 -10.75 -1.49 7.58
CA TRP A 243 -11.87 -2.44 7.60
C TRP A 243 -11.39 -3.90 7.78
N ARG A 244 -12.34 -4.85 7.90
CA ARG A 244 -12.09 -6.24 8.34
C ARG A 244 -11.07 -7.09 7.56
N PHE A 245 -10.59 -6.63 6.40
CA PHE A 245 -9.56 -7.33 5.61
C PHE A 245 -8.18 -6.69 5.70
N VAL A 246 -8.05 -5.63 6.49
CA VAL A 246 -6.79 -4.92 6.73
C VAL A 246 -6.04 -5.59 7.88
N ASN A 247 -4.72 -5.72 7.71
CA ASN A 247 -3.81 -6.11 8.78
C ASN A 247 -2.65 -5.13 8.81
N SER A 248 -2.70 -4.12 9.68
CA SER A 248 -1.76 -3.00 9.65
C SER A 248 -1.44 -2.44 11.05
N PRO A 249 -0.33 -1.69 11.17
CA PRO A 249 -0.04 -0.88 12.35
C PRO A 249 -1.18 0.10 12.72
N VAL A 250 -1.93 0.60 11.73
CA VAL A 250 -3.07 1.50 11.98
C VAL A 250 -4.23 0.77 12.66
N VAL A 251 -4.43 -0.53 12.37
CA VAL A 251 -5.39 -1.36 13.13
C VAL A 251 -4.99 -1.44 14.61
N GLN A 252 -3.69 -1.55 14.92
CA GLN A 252 -3.24 -1.57 16.32
C GLN A 252 -3.56 -0.25 17.04
N VAL A 253 -3.47 0.90 16.36
CA VAL A 253 -3.91 2.19 16.93
C VAL A 253 -5.38 2.11 17.33
N GLY A 254 -6.24 1.64 16.42
CA GLY A 254 -7.67 1.43 16.69
C GLY A 254 -7.89 0.47 17.87
N GLN A 255 -7.15 -0.64 17.93
CA GLN A 255 -7.23 -1.62 19.02
C GLN A 255 -6.79 -1.05 20.37
N TYR A 256 -5.72 -0.26 20.45
CA TYR A 256 -5.33 0.46 21.68
C TYR A 256 -6.45 1.38 22.16
N LEU A 257 -7.03 2.16 21.25
CA LEU A 257 -8.08 3.12 21.58
C LEU A 257 -9.39 2.43 21.96
N LEU A 258 -9.79 1.35 21.26
CA LEU A 258 -10.94 0.54 21.67
C LEU A 258 -10.76 -0.03 23.08
N ASN A 259 -9.58 -0.56 23.40
CA ASN A 259 -9.29 -1.03 24.75
C ASN A 259 -9.32 0.11 25.79
N HIS A 260 -8.89 1.33 25.42
CA HIS A 260 -9.03 2.50 26.27
C HIS A 260 -10.50 2.83 26.58
N HIS A 261 -11.39 2.69 25.60
CA HIS A 261 -12.84 2.86 25.74
C HIS A 261 -13.56 1.67 26.39
N GLY A 262 -12.81 0.72 26.97
CA GLY A 262 -13.36 -0.39 27.76
C GLY A 262 -13.78 -1.63 26.95
N TYR A 263 -13.48 -1.67 25.65
CA TYR A 263 -13.61 -2.91 24.88
C TYR A 263 -12.45 -3.85 25.20
N THR A 264 -12.58 -5.14 24.88
CA THR A 264 -11.49 -6.12 25.04
C THR A 264 -11.17 -6.72 23.69
N VAL A 265 -10.11 -6.22 23.06
CA VAL A 265 -9.62 -6.70 21.76
C VAL A 265 -8.12 -6.99 21.82
N PRO A 266 -7.64 -8.06 21.16
CA PRO A 266 -6.20 -8.25 20.97
C PRO A 266 -5.59 -7.04 20.26
N ILE A 267 -4.38 -6.64 20.65
CA ILE A 267 -3.62 -5.57 19.99
C ILE A 267 -2.58 -6.24 19.08
N ASP A 268 -3.06 -6.85 18.01
CA ASP A 268 -2.27 -7.69 17.10
C ASP A 268 -2.15 -7.09 15.69
N GLY A 269 -2.92 -6.05 15.38
CA GLY A 269 -2.95 -5.38 14.08
C GLY A 269 -3.82 -6.09 13.05
N ALA A 270 -4.43 -7.22 13.40
CA ALA A 270 -5.38 -7.92 12.56
C ALA A 270 -6.80 -7.39 12.83
N PHE A 271 -7.52 -7.02 11.77
CA PHE A 271 -8.92 -6.64 11.88
C PHE A 271 -9.82 -7.88 11.95
N GLY A 272 -9.61 -8.71 12.98
CA GLY A 272 -10.36 -9.94 13.21
C GLY A 272 -11.78 -9.72 13.74
N SER A 273 -12.48 -10.82 14.00
CA SER A 273 -13.88 -10.81 14.47
C SER A 273 -14.08 -10.04 15.78
N ALA A 274 -13.11 -10.08 16.71
CA ALA A 274 -13.17 -9.30 17.94
C ALA A 274 -13.12 -7.80 17.67
N THR A 275 -12.24 -7.36 16.75
CA THR A 275 -12.15 -5.96 16.32
C THR A 275 -13.44 -5.52 15.62
N VAL A 276 -13.98 -6.34 14.70
CA VAL A 276 -15.27 -6.08 14.03
C VAL A 276 -16.39 -5.86 15.05
N ALA A 277 -16.52 -6.76 16.03
CA ALA A 277 -17.56 -6.65 17.06
C ALA A 277 -17.38 -5.38 17.91
N ALA A 278 -16.15 -5.06 18.31
CA ALA A 278 -15.85 -3.88 19.11
C ALA A 278 -16.10 -2.57 18.35
N VAL A 279 -15.73 -2.49 17.07
CA VAL A 279 -16.02 -1.30 16.25
C VAL A 279 -17.51 -1.09 16.07
N GLY A 280 -18.26 -2.14 15.71
CA GLY A 280 -19.72 -2.02 15.56
C GLY A 280 -20.41 -1.61 16.86
N ALA A 281 -19.97 -2.15 18.01
CA ALA A 281 -20.49 -1.75 19.31
C ALA A 281 -20.12 -0.30 19.69
N PHE A 282 -18.87 0.11 19.41
CA PHE A 282 -18.42 1.48 19.62
C PHE A 282 -19.21 2.48 18.77
N GLN A 283 -19.42 2.18 17.48
CA GLN A 283 -20.22 3.00 16.58
C GLN A 283 -21.66 3.14 17.10
N ALA A 284 -22.31 2.03 17.45
CA ALA A 284 -23.67 2.05 17.99
C ALA A 284 -23.77 2.85 19.29
N ALA A 285 -22.81 2.71 20.21
CA ALA A 285 -22.78 3.45 21.48
C ALA A 285 -22.61 4.96 21.30
N ASN A 286 -21.96 5.39 20.21
CA ASN A 286 -21.70 6.81 19.90
C ASN A 286 -22.68 7.39 18.87
N GLY A 287 -23.74 6.66 18.50
CA GLY A 287 -24.73 7.13 17.53
C GLY A 287 -24.20 7.22 16.09
N ILE A 288 -23.11 6.54 15.78
CA ILE A 288 -22.52 6.44 14.45
C ILE A 288 -23.19 5.28 13.72
N ALA A 289 -23.53 5.46 12.44
CA ALA A 289 -24.07 4.40 11.62
C ALA A 289 -23.06 3.23 11.53
N VAL A 290 -23.51 2.02 11.88
CA VAL A 290 -22.67 0.83 11.81
C VAL A 290 -22.48 0.46 10.35
N ASP A 291 -21.25 0.59 9.88
CA ASP A 291 -20.87 0.23 8.51
C ASP A 291 -20.97 -1.29 8.30
N VAL A 292 -21.33 -1.73 7.08
CA VAL A 292 -21.53 -3.17 6.76
C VAL A 292 -20.27 -4.00 7.01
N ASP A 293 -19.10 -3.37 6.95
CA ASP A 293 -17.81 -4.02 7.18
C ASP A 293 -17.15 -3.60 8.50
N ALA A 294 -17.88 -2.89 9.37
CA ALA A 294 -17.41 -2.35 10.65
C ALA A 294 -16.12 -1.54 10.49
N THR A 295 -16.09 -0.64 9.51
CA THR A 295 -14.94 0.18 9.13
C THR A 295 -14.66 1.27 10.17
N PHE A 296 -13.39 1.53 10.50
CA PHE A 296 -12.98 2.80 11.12
C PHE A 296 -13.10 3.93 10.08
N THR A 297 -14.31 4.49 9.96
CA THR A 297 -14.61 5.64 9.10
C THR A 297 -14.12 6.95 9.73
N LEU A 298 -14.24 8.07 9.00
CA LEU A 298 -14.03 9.43 9.53
C LEU A 298 -14.70 9.61 10.90
N ASP A 299 -16.02 9.44 10.97
CA ASP A 299 -16.79 9.65 12.22
C ASP A 299 -16.34 8.72 13.35
N THR A 300 -15.94 7.49 12.99
CA THR A 300 -15.42 6.52 13.97
C THR A 300 -14.09 7.00 14.55
N TRP A 301 -13.15 7.44 13.70
CA TRP A 301 -11.87 7.98 14.16
C TRP A 301 -12.04 9.24 15.00
N GLU A 302 -12.88 10.18 14.57
CA GLU A 302 -13.13 11.43 15.28
C GLU A 302 -13.69 11.21 16.70
N ALA A 303 -14.54 10.19 16.87
CA ALA A 303 -15.07 9.81 18.18
C ALA A 303 -14.09 8.97 19.02
N LEU A 304 -13.23 8.18 18.37
CA LEU A 304 -12.36 7.21 19.03
C LEU A 304 -11.11 7.84 19.65
N VAL A 305 -10.52 8.84 18.98
CA VAL A 305 -9.29 9.48 19.44
C VAL A 305 -9.53 10.43 20.62
N VAL A 306 -8.50 10.60 21.45
CA VAL A 306 -8.53 11.46 22.64
C VAL A 306 -7.36 12.43 22.62
N ASP A 307 -7.56 13.66 23.09
CA ASP A 307 -6.48 14.63 23.17
C ASP A 307 -5.43 14.19 24.20
N LEU A 308 -4.15 14.21 23.78
CA LEU A 308 -3.03 13.90 24.67
C LEU A 308 -2.09 15.09 24.79
N GLU A 309 -1.52 15.27 25.97
CA GLU A 309 -0.45 16.22 26.20
C GLU A 309 0.57 15.66 27.19
N LYS A 310 1.55 16.50 27.56
CA LYS A 310 2.59 16.13 28.51
C LYS A 310 1.97 15.53 29.78
N ASP A 311 2.60 14.46 30.29
CA ASP A 311 2.20 13.74 31.51
C ASP A 311 0.92 12.89 31.36
N ALA A 312 0.32 12.81 30.16
CA ALA A 312 -0.69 11.79 29.85
C ALA A 312 -0.12 10.37 29.97
N THR A 313 -0.98 9.40 30.32
CA THR A 313 -0.58 7.99 30.45
C THR A 313 -1.62 7.03 29.87
N GLY A 314 -1.24 5.76 29.72
CA GLY A 314 -2.11 4.65 29.35
C GLY A 314 -2.10 4.30 27.87
N LEU A 315 -3.08 3.47 27.46
CA LEU A 315 -3.15 2.87 26.12
C LEU A 315 -3.14 3.87 24.97
N PRO A 316 -3.80 5.05 25.04
CA PRO A 316 -3.69 6.06 23.98
C PRO A 316 -2.25 6.54 23.75
N VAL A 317 -1.47 6.71 24.83
CA VAL A 317 -0.05 7.08 24.74
C VAL A 317 0.75 5.94 24.13
N SER A 318 0.50 4.69 24.54
CA SER A 318 1.13 3.51 23.92
C SER A 318 0.86 3.43 22.42
N ALA A 319 -0.35 3.78 21.96
CA ALA A 319 -0.69 3.84 20.54
C ALA A 319 0.13 4.88 19.77
N VAL A 320 0.27 6.10 20.31
CA VAL A 320 1.10 7.16 19.72
C VAL A 320 2.56 6.72 19.66
N GLN A 321 3.11 6.21 20.76
CA GLN A 321 4.50 5.77 20.84
C GLN A 321 4.78 4.64 19.84
N TYR A 322 3.89 3.66 19.76
CA TYR A 322 3.98 2.55 18.82
C TYR A 322 4.07 3.03 17.36
N MET A 323 3.21 3.98 16.97
CA MET A 323 3.23 4.50 15.60
C MET A 323 4.42 5.42 15.34
N LEU A 324 4.80 6.28 16.28
CA LEU A 324 5.99 7.12 16.12
C LEU A 324 7.25 6.26 15.96
N ASN A 325 7.40 5.21 16.77
CA ASN A 325 8.51 4.27 16.65
C ASN A 325 8.59 3.68 15.22
N ARG A 326 7.46 3.19 14.69
CA ARG A 326 7.39 2.65 13.32
C ARG A 326 7.58 3.72 12.25
N LYS A 327 7.12 4.96 12.48
CA LYS A 327 7.20 6.06 11.54
C LYS A 327 8.50 6.87 11.64
N GLY A 328 9.59 6.24 12.09
CA GLY A 328 10.93 6.81 11.97
C GLY A 328 11.45 7.54 13.21
N TRP A 329 10.82 7.36 14.37
CA TRP A 329 11.33 7.81 15.67
C TRP A 329 11.66 6.61 16.57
N PRO A 330 12.67 5.77 16.21
CA PRO A 330 12.97 4.52 16.90
C PRO A 330 13.38 4.68 18.37
N GLU A 331 13.76 5.89 18.79
CA GLU A 331 14.05 6.26 20.17
C GLU A 331 12.80 6.31 21.06
N VAL A 332 11.60 6.43 20.47
CA VAL A 332 10.34 6.44 21.21
C VAL A 332 10.01 5.01 21.62
N LEU A 333 10.10 4.73 22.92
CA LEU A 333 9.74 3.43 23.49
C LEU A 333 8.25 3.40 23.85
N VAL A 334 7.61 2.23 23.73
CA VAL A 334 6.21 2.04 24.15
C VAL A 334 6.16 1.82 25.65
N THR A 335 6.10 2.92 26.42
CA THR A 335 6.04 2.91 27.89
C THR A 335 4.62 3.16 28.41
N GLY A 336 3.76 3.78 27.60
CA GLY A 336 2.47 4.29 28.05
C GLY A 336 2.57 5.57 28.89
N GLU A 337 3.73 6.21 28.94
CA GLU A 337 3.94 7.52 29.60
C GLU A 337 4.35 8.57 28.56
N PHE A 338 3.64 9.71 28.52
CA PHE A 338 3.91 10.76 27.55
C PHE A 338 5.13 11.59 27.98
N ASP A 339 6.29 10.99 27.79
CA ASP A 339 7.59 11.52 28.20
C ASP A 339 8.13 12.60 27.24
N TYR A 340 9.31 13.12 27.58
CA TYR A 340 9.97 14.14 26.76
C TYR A 340 10.34 13.64 25.35
N VAL A 341 10.72 12.38 25.23
CA VAL A 341 11.11 11.77 23.94
C VAL A 341 9.89 11.67 23.03
N THR A 342 8.76 11.18 23.56
CA THR A 342 7.46 11.12 22.89
C THR A 342 7.01 12.50 22.45
N LYS A 343 7.06 13.49 23.35
CA LYS A 343 6.70 14.88 23.02
C LYS A 343 7.52 15.43 21.86
N LYS A 344 8.85 15.22 21.88
CA LYS A 344 9.73 15.71 20.83
C LYS A 344 9.41 15.05 19.48
N ALA A 345 9.18 13.74 19.46
CA ALA A 345 8.79 13.02 18.26
C ALA A 345 7.43 13.49 17.71
N VAL A 346 6.45 13.77 18.58
CA VAL A 346 5.17 14.39 18.18
C VAL A 346 5.41 15.75 17.52
N GLN A 347 6.27 16.60 18.08
CA GLN A 347 6.59 17.91 17.48
C GLN A 347 7.28 17.77 16.12
N ASP A 348 8.18 16.82 15.97
CA ASP A 348 8.86 16.54 14.69
C ASP A 348 7.86 16.06 13.63
N MET A 349 6.94 15.16 14.00
CA MET A 349 5.83 14.71 13.15
C MET A 349 4.89 15.87 12.78
N GLN A 350 4.54 16.73 13.74
CA GLN A 350 3.74 17.92 13.48
C GLN A 350 4.39 18.83 12.45
N ARG A 351 5.71 19.10 12.55
CA ARG A 351 6.43 19.90 11.54
C ARG A 351 6.39 19.25 10.15
N LEU A 352 6.57 17.93 10.08
CA LEU A 352 6.51 17.17 8.83
C LEU A 352 5.17 17.33 8.12
N HIS A 353 4.07 17.41 8.89
CA HIS A 353 2.71 17.54 8.37
C HIS A 353 2.17 18.98 8.43
N GLY A 354 3.05 19.99 8.59
CA GLY A 354 2.67 21.40 8.62
C GLY A 354 1.72 21.80 9.75
N LEU A 355 1.62 20.99 10.80
CA LEU A 355 0.85 21.28 12.01
C LEU A 355 1.67 22.18 12.96
N ASP A 356 0.99 22.85 13.90
CA ASP A 356 1.66 23.59 14.98
C ASP A 356 2.46 22.62 15.88
N PRO A 357 3.79 22.75 16.00
CA PRO A 357 4.62 21.79 16.72
C PRO A 357 4.59 22.01 18.25
N ASN A 358 3.39 22.00 18.83
CA ASN A 358 3.14 22.23 20.26
C ASN A 358 3.33 20.97 21.12
N GLY A 359 3.44 19.78 20.50
CA GLY A 359 3.65 18.51 21.18
C GLY A 359 2.40 17.95 21.86
N LYS A 360 1.22 18.50 21.57
CA LYS A 360 -0.08 17.92 21.92
C LYS A 360 -0.57 17.02 20.79
N VAL A 361 -1.25 15.94 21.11
CA VAL A 361 -1.84 15.03 20.12
C VAL A 361 -3.34 15.30 20.06
N ASP A 362 -3.71 16.28 19.23
CA ASP A 362 -5.11 16.56 18.87
C ASP A 362 -5.58 15.66 17.71
N HIS A 363 -6.84 15.78 17.28
CA HIS A 363 -7.40 15.01 16.15
C HIS A 363 -6.56 15.10 14.87
N SER A 364 -5.98 16.27 14.56
CA SER A 364 -5.17 16.44 13.35
C SER A 364 -3.83 15.73 13.48
N THR A 365 -3.22 15.78 14.66
CA THR A 365 -2.00 15.05 15.00
C THR A 365 -2.25 13.54 14.97
N TRP A 366 -3.36 13.06 15.53
CA TRP A 366 -3.78 11.66 15.42
C TRP A 366 -4.00 11.23 13.96
N CYS A 367 -4.66 12.05 13.15
CA CYS A 367 -4.89 11.77 11.73
C CYS A 367 -3.56 11.58 10.98
N ALA A 368 -2.58 12.45 11.22
CA ALA A 368 -1.25 12.30 10.64
C ALA A 368 -0.52 11.04 11.15
N ILE A 369 -0.59 10.75 12.45
CA ILE A 369 -0.01 9.53 13.06
C ILE A 369 -0.63 8.26 12.44
N ALA A 370 -1.95 8.22 12.24
CA ALA A 370 -2.65 7.12 11.59
C ALA A 370 -2.37 7.02 10.08
N GLY A 371 -1.69 8.01 9.48
CA GLY A 371 -1.30 8.03 8.07
C GLY A 371 -2.25 8.76 7.12
N GLY A 372 -3.25 9.42 7.69
CA GLY A 372 -4.14 10.30 6.99
C GLY A 372 -3.48 11.56 6.43
N ALA A 373 -4.30 12.40 5.81
CA ALA A 373 -3.91 13.73 5.34
C ALA A 373 -4.61 14.80 6.17
N VAL A 374 -3.90 15.89 6.45
CA VAL A 374 -4.43 17.07 7.16
C VAL A 374 -4.30 18.30 6.27
N ARG A 375 -5.29 19.18 6.26
CA ARG A 375 -5.30 20.38 5.39
C ARG A 375 -4.02 21.22 5.52
N SER A 376 -3.45 21.32 6.71
CA SER A 376 -2.24 22.10 6.99
C SER A 376 -0.98 21.56 6.29
N ALA A 377 -0.97 20.27 5.94
CA ALA A 377 0.14 19.63 5.24
C ALA A 377 0.25 20.05 3.77
N PHE A 378 -0.80 20.67 3.20
CA PHE A 378 -0.82 21.15 1.84
C PHE A 378 -0.21 22.56 1.76
N GLN A 379 0.99 22.65 1.19
CA GLN A 379 1.80 23.87 1.14
C GLN A 379 2.10 24.24 -0.33
N TYR A 380 1.23 25.05 -0.92
CA TYR A 380 1.41 25.72 -2.21
C TYR A 380 0.52 26.96 -2.27
#